data_AF-A0A938BBI6-F1
#
_entry.id   AF-A0A938BBI6-F1
#
_cell.length_a   1.000
_cell.length_b   1.000
_cell.length_c   1.000
_cell.angle_alpha   90.00
_cell.angle_beta   90.00
_cell.angle_gamma   90.00
#
_symmetry.space_group_name_H-M   'P 1'
#
loop_
_entity.id
_entity.type
_entity.pdbx_description
1 polymer ?
#
loop_
_entity_poly.entity_id
_entity_poly.type
_entity_poly.pdbx_seq_one_letter_code
_entity_poly.pdbx_strand_id
1 'polypeptide(L)'
;MLAQYLENIESMLDEAYRRLTDSDAQAGLDYLFISLNRIRSIAPPQDWRGQIVPQCRQNGLARILYQDPFTHRSAQKLRGYPGDAVLLDFIYSSSHVQNELDNATDLGRAIHRYLFNSAPGCAVRNRRDMIAKEIDKIADSYAYCPSRVDTFEKRC
;
A
#
# COMPACT_ATOMS: atom_id res chain seq x y z
N MET A 1 7.20 -21.34 24.20
CA MET A 1 6.82 -19.94 23.92
C MET A 1 6.68 -19.71 22.40
N LEU A 2 7.71 -20.00 21.60
CA LEU A 2 7.64 -19.94 20.13
C LEU A 2 6.49 -20.78 19.52
N ALA A 3 6.36 -22.05 19.90
CA ALA A 3 5.28 -22.92 19.40
C ALA A 3 3.87 -22.34 19.60
N GLN A 4 3.62 -21.69 20.75
CA GLN A 4 2.34 -21.00 21.02
C GLN A 4 2.11 -19.83 20.05
N TYR A 5 3.15 -19.06 19.70
CA TYR A 5 3.03 -18.00 18.71
C TYR A 5 2.73 -18.54 17.31
N LEU A 6 3.30 -19.69 16.96
CA LEU A 6 3.11 -20.34 15.66
C LEU A 6 1.71 -20.96 15.51
N GLU A 7 1.17 -21.57 16.56
CA GLU A 7 -0.22 -22.04 16.55
C GLU A 7 -1.21 -20.86 16.53
N ASN A 8 -0.89 -19.79 17.26
CA ASN A 8 -1.73 -18.59 17.29
C ASN A 8 -1.74 -17.85 15.94
N ILE A 9 -0.64 -17.87 15.16
CA ILE A 9 -0.60 -17.22 13.85
C ILE A 9 -1.34 -18.04 12.80
N GLU A 10 -1.20 -19.36 12.77
CA GLU A 10 -1.89 -20.21 11.79
C GLU A 10 -3.41 -20.09 11.92
N SER A 11 -3.94 -20.28 13.14
CA SER A 11 -5.38 -20.12 13.43
C SER A 11 -5.90 -18.72 13.08
N MET A 12 -5.10 -17.68 13.36
CA MET A 12 -5.46 -16.31 13.02
C MET A 12 -5.49 -16.06 11.51
N LEU A 13 -4.52 -16.58 10.76
CA LEU A 13 -4.50 -16.47 9.30
C LEU A 13 -5.69 -17.20 8.67
N ASP A 14 -6.07 -18.36 9.21
CA ASP A 14 -7.22 -19.12 8.72
C ASP A 14 -8.55 -18.43 9.05
N GLU A 15 -8.67 -17.79 10.22
CA GLU A 15 -9.82 -16.93 10.54
C GLU A 15 -9.90 -15.72 9.61
N ALA A 16 -8.77 -15.06 9.34
CA ALA A 16 -8.71 -13.96 8.39
C ALA A 16 -9.10 -14.40 6.97
N TYR A 17 -8.63 -15.58 6.55
CA TYR A 17 -9.01 -16.21 5.28
C TYR A 17 -10.52 -16.41 5.21
N ARG A 18 -11.13 -17.07 6.22
CA ARG A 18 -12.57 -17.32 6.25
C ARG A 18 -13.37 -16.02 6.19
N ARG A 19 -12.97 -14.98 6.94
CA ARG A 19 -13.67 -13.68 6.88
C ARG A 19 -13.58 -13.04 5.50
N LEU A 20 -12.43 -13.16 4.83
CA LEU A 20 -12.24 -12.61 3.48
C LEU A 20 -13.04 -13.35 2.41
N THR A 21 -13.29 -14.65 2.59
CA THR A 21 -14.03 -15.47 1.61
C THR A 21 -15.52 -15.55 1.88
N ASP A 22 -15.93 -15.57 3.15
CA ASP A 22 -17.30 -15.88 3.57
C ASP A 22 -18.08 -14.61 3.96
N SER A 23 -17.36 -13.53 4.32
CA SER A 23 -17.94 -12.24 4.70
C SER A 23 -17.52 -11.15 3.69
N ASP A 24 -17.28 -9.91 4.15
CA ASP A 24 -16.76 -8.83 3.32
C ASP A 24 -15.24 -8.62 3.51
N ALA A 25 -14.62 -8.03 2.48
CA ALA A 25 -13.18 -7.77 2.46
C ALA A 25 -12.71 -6.82 3.57
N GLN A 26 -13.57 -5.90 4.02
CA GLN A 26 -13.22 -4.91 5.02
C GLN A 26 -13.07 -5.56 6.41
N ALA A 27 -14.06 -6.34 6.84
CA ALA A 27 -14.04 -7.06 8.10
C ALA A 27 -12.86 -8.05 8.18
N GLY A 28 -12.57 -8.73 7.07
CA GLY A 28 -11.42 -9.63 6.98
C GLY A 28 -10.07 -8.91 7.09
N LEU A 29 -9.90 -7.80 6.36
CA LEU A 29 -8.67 -7.01 6.41
C LEU A 29 -8.48 -6.31 7.76
N ASP A 30 -9.54 -5.77 8.36
CA ASP A 30 -9.49 -5.17 9.71
C ASP A 30 -9.01 -6.19 10.74
N TYR A 31 -9.61 -7.39 10.74
CA TYR A 31 -9.20 -8.47 11.63
C TYR A 31 -7.72 -8.85 11.40
N LEU A 32 -7.31 -9.01 10.15
CA LEU A 32 -5.93 -9.33 9.78
C LEU A 32 -4.93 -8.28 10.28
N PHE A 33 -5.19 -7.00 10.01
CA PHE A 33 -4.30 -5.91 10.39
C PHE A 33 -4.20 -5.76 11.91
N ILE A 34 -5.32 -5.80 12.62
CA ILE A 34 -5.34 -5.71 14.09
C ILE A 34 -4.55 -6.87 14.70
N SER A 35 -4.79 -8.09 14.22
CA SER A 35 -4.17 -9.29 14.79
C SER A 35 -2.67 -9.37 14.48
N LEU A 36 -2.26 -9.08 13.24
CA LEU A 36 -0.84 -9.02 12.87
C LEU A 36 -0.10 -7.91 13.62
N ASN A 37 -0.71 -6.74 13.82
CA ASN A 37 -0.09 -5.66 14.58
C ASN A 37 0.12 -6.06 16.06
N ARG A 38 -0.84 -6.75 16.66
CA ARG A 38 -0.70 -7.27 18.04
C ARG A 38 0.43 -8.29 18.15
N ILE A 39 0.55 -9.20 17.19
CA ILE A 39 1.66 -10.16 17.17
C ILE A 39 2.99 -9.43 16.95
N ARG A 40 3.01 -8.47 16.03
CA ARG A 40 4.20 -7.66 15.73
C ARG A 40 4.69 -6.87 16.95
N SER A 41 3.79 -6.40 17.81
CA SER A 41 4.16 -5.61 19.00
C SER A 41 4.78 -6.42 20.13
N ILE A 42 4.55 -7.74 20.15
CA ILE A 42 5.04 -8.63 21.22
C ILE A 42 6.16 -9.57 20.76
N ALA A 43 6.21 -9.90 19.47
CA ALA A 43 7.20 -10.83 18.93
C ALA A 43 8.60 -10.20 18.86
N PRO A 44 9.65 -10.92 19.31
CA PRO A 44 11.04 -10.52 19.09
C PRO A 44 11.32 -10.32 17.59
N PRO A 45 12.14 -9.32 17.19
CA PRO A 45 12.41 -9.05 15.78
C PRO A 45 12.99 -10.23 14.99
N GLN A 46 13.74 -11.10 15.65
CA GLN A 46 14.30 -12.32 15.05
C GLN A 46 13.22 -13.37 14.75
N ASP A 47 12.25 -13.56 15.64
CA ASP A 47 11.16 -14.52 15.47
C ASP A 47 10.16 -14.02 14.42
N TRP A 48 9.90 -12.70 14.43
CA TRP A 48 9.08 -12.06 13.40
C TRP A 48 9.63 -12.30 12.00
N ARG A 49 10.92 -12.04 11.79
CA ARG A 49 11.56 -12.19 10.47
C ARG A 49 11.83 -13.65 10.12
N GLY A 50 12.25 -14.45 11.08
CA GLY A 50 12.73 -15.81 10.86
C GLY A 50 11.63 -16.86 10.79
N GLN A 51 10.46 -16.62 11.41
CA GLN A 51 9.41 -17.64 11.52
C GLN A 51 8.04 -17.12 11.10
N ILE A 52 7.60 -15.99 11.68
CA ILE A 52 6.22 -15.49 11.47
C ILE A 52 6.01 -15.01 10.02
N VAL A 53 6.90 -14.17 9.49
CA VAL A 53 6.79 -13.69 8.09
C VAL A 53 6.79 -14.84 7.08
N PRO A 54 7.71 -15.84 7.17
CA PRO A 54 7.65 -17.03 6.33
C PRO A 54 6.30 -17.75 6.37
N GLN A 55 5.73 -17.98 7.56
CA GLN A 55 4.43 -18.64 7.70
C GLN A 55 3.30 -17.83 7.05
N CYS A 56 3.23 -16.51 7.29
CA CYS A 56 2.25 -15.65 6.65
C CYS A 56 2.33 -15.72 5.11
N ARG A 57 3.53 -15.86 4.56
CA ARG A 57 3.76 -15.94 3.10
C ARG A 57 3.43 -17.31 2.51
N GLN A 58 3.56 -18.38 3.29
CA GLN A 58 3.25 -19.75 2.87
C GLN A 58 1.77 -20.08 3.00
N ASN A 59 1.04 -19.39 3.89
CA ASN A 59 -0.39 -19.60 4.11
C ASN A 59 -1.22 -19.19 2.86
N GLY A 60 -2.33 -19.90 2.62
CA GLY A 60 -3.23 -19.67 1.48
C GLY A 60 -3.81 -18.25 1.43
N LEU A 61 -3.93 -17.57 2.58
CA LEU A 61 -4.32 -16.17 2.67
C LEU A 61 -3.44 -15.26 1.82
N ALA A 62 -2.13 -15.50 1.75
CA ALA A 62 -1.24 -14.68 0.92
C ALA A 62 -1.68 -14.69 -0.55
N ARG A 63 -2.11 -15.85 -1.06
CA ARG A 63 -2.60 -15.99 -2.44
C ARG A 63 -3.91 -15.25 -2.67
N ILE A 64 -4.78 -15.19 -1.67
CA ILE A 64 -6.01 -14.37 -1.71
C ILE A 64 -5.64 -12.88 -1.78
N LEU A 65 -4.73 -12.43 -0.93
CA LEU A 65 -4.29 -11.04 -0.90
C LEU A 65 -3.61 -10.62 -2.22
N TYR A 66 -2.93 -11.53 -2.92
CA TYR A 66 -2.35 -11.29 -4.24
C TYR A 66 -3.37 -11.14 -5.37
N GLN A 67 -4.68 -11.29 -5.11
CA GLN A 67 -5.69 -10.90 -6.09
C GLN A 67 -5.79 -9.39 -6.24
N ASP A 68 -5.37 -8.61 -5.25
CA ASP A 68 -5.14 -7.17 -5.38
C ASP A 68 -3.83 -6.91 -6.16
N PRO A 69 -3.90 -6.23 -7.31
CA PRO A 69 -2.72 -5.91 -8.11
C PRO A 69 -1.67 -5.09 -7.35
N PHE A 70 -2.09 -4.20 -6.44
CA PHE A 70 -1.17 -3.38 -5.63
C PHE A 70 -0.34 -4.25 -4.68
N THR A 71 -1.00 -5.17 -3.96
CA THR A 71 -0.34 -6.11 -3.04
C THR A 71 0.55 -7.09 -3.80
N HIS A 72 0.08 -7.62 -4.92
CA HIS A 72 0.88 -8.50 -5.78
C HIS A 72 2.15 -7.82 -6.28
N ARG A 73 2.03 -6.58 -6.82
CA ARG A 73 3.17 -5.77 -7.23
C ARG A 73 4.15 -5.51 -6.09
N SER A 74 3.63 -5.16 -4.92
CA SER A 74 4.43 -4.93 -3.70
C SER A 74 5.25 -6.16 -3.29
N ALA A 75 4.70 -7.36 -3.49
CA ALA A 75 5.37 -8.62 -3.13
C ALA A 75 6.46 -9.02 -4.13
N GLN A 76 6.23 -8.77 -5.43
CA GLN A 76 7.18 -9.12 -6.50
C GLN A 76 8.36 -8.14 -6.60
N LYS A 77 8.18 -6.89 -6.18
CA LYS A 77 9.22 -5.87 -6.29
C LYS A 77 10.47 -6.26 -5.47
N LEU A 78 11.63 -6.25 -6.12
CA LEU A 78 12.92 -6.43 -5.45
C LEU A 78 13.13 -5.31 -4.40
N ARG A 79 13.42 -5.72 -3.16
CA ARG A 79 13.75 -4.78 -2.09
C ARG A 79 15.06 -4.07 -2.40
N GLY A 80 15.15 -2.78 -2.04
CA GLY A 80 16.34 -1.95 -2.27
C GLY A 80 16.35 -1.20 -3.60
N TYR A 81 15.33 -1.36 -4.45
CA TYR A 81 15.21 -0.58 -5.69
C TYR A 81 14.56 0.80 -5.42
N PRO A 82 15.27 1.93 -5.66
CA PRO A 82 14.73 3.26 -5.43
C PRO A 82 13.61 3.57 -6.42
N GLY A 83 12.43 3.92 -5.88
CA GLY A 83 11.23 4.20 -6.68
C GLY A 83 10.50 2.95 -7.17
N ASP A 84 9.17 2.92 -7.06
CA ASP A 84 8.30 2.08 -7.89
C ASP A 84 7.19 2.99 -8.39
N ALA A 85 7.37 3.53 -9.60
CA ALA A 85 6.39 4.42 -10.20
C ALA A 85 5.03 3.72 -10.30
N VAL A 86 5.02 2.43 -10.68
CA VAL A 86 3.79 1.63 -10.80
C VAL A 86 3.09 1.47 -9.45
N LEU A 87 3.85 1.27 -8.36
CA LEU A 87 3.25 1.19 -7.04
C LEU A 87 2.62 2.53 -6.60
N LEU A 88 3.24 3.65 -6.96
CA LEU A 88 2.69 4.98 -6.72
C LEU A 88 1.47 5.26 -7.60
N ASP A 89 1.44 4.76 -8.84
CA ASP A 89 0.30 4.88 -9.74
C ASP A 89 -0.98 4.29 -9.11
N PHE A 90 -0.86 3.14 -8.43
CA PHE A 90 -1.95 2.58 -7.61
C PHE A 90 -2.39 3.50 -6.47
N ILE A 91 -1.45 4.12 -5.74
CA ILE A 91 -1.77 5.00 -4.60
C ILE A 91 -2.43 6.31 -5.06
N TYR A 92 -2.07 6.79 -6.25
CA TYR A 92 -2.56 8.04 -6.83
C TYR A 92 -3.78 7.88 -7.75
N SER A 93 -4.29 6.66 -7.97
CA SER A 93 -5.32 6.35 -8.97
C SER A 93 -4.96 6.89 -10.36
N SER A 94 -3.72 6.63 -10.78
CA SER A 94 -3.25 6.94 -12.12
C SER A 94 -3.93 6.04 -13.15
N SER A 95 -4.24 6.58 -14.33
CA SER A 95 -4.83 5.80 -15.43
C SER A 95 -3.91 4.67 -15.92
N HIS A 96 -2.60 4.75 -15.63
CA HIS A 96 -1.62 3.74 -16.02
C HIS A 96 -1.88 2.35 -15.42
N VAL A 97 -2.55 2.26 -14.27
CA VAL A 97 -2.86 0.98 -13.60
C VAL A 97 -4.32 0.55 -13.76
N GLN A 98 -5.10 1.28 -14.57
CA GLN A 98 -6.53 1.02 -14.71
C GLN A 98 -6.79 -0.36 -15.31
N ASN A 99 -5.99 -0.77 -16.30
CA ASN A 99 -6.11 -2.09 -16.92
C ASN A 99 -5.90 -3.22 -15.91
N GLU A 100 -4.93 -3.08 -15.00
CA GLU A 100 -4.67 -4.04 -13.94
C GLU A 100 -5.82 -4.12 -12.94
N LEU A 101 -6.44 -2.98 -12.60
CA LEU A 101 -7.60 -2.92 -11.71
C LEU A 101 -8.87 -3.50 -12.36
N ASP A 102 -9.08 -3.24 -13.65
CA ASP A 102 -10.21 -3.76 -14.42
C ASP A 102 -10.13 -5.28 -14.57
N ASN A 103 -8.92 -5.81 -14.77
CA ASN A 103 -8.67 -7.26 -14.86
C ASN A 103 -8.59 -7.97 -13.50
N ALA A 104 -8.56 -7.24 -12.39
CA ALA A 104 -8.56 -7.84 -11.06
C ALA A 104 -9.89 -8.56 -10.77
N THR A 105 -9.88 -9.51 -9.85
CA THR A 105 -11.12 -10.14 -9.39
C THR A 105 -11.96 -9.15 -8.56
N ASP A 106 -13.24 -9.45 -8.33
CA ASP A 106 -14.07 -8.61 -7.45
C ASP A 106 -13.48 -8.50 -6.04
N LEU A 107 -12.96 -9.61 -5.51
CA LEU A 107 -12.25 -9.63 -4.23
C LEU A 107 -10.97 -8.81 -4.28
N GLY A 108 -10.18 -8.95 -5.35
CA GLY A 108 -8.96 -8.16 -5.57
C GLY A 108 -9.23 -6.66 -5.59
N ARG A 109 -10.27 -6.22 -6.31
CA ARG A 109 -10.73 -4.82 -6.30
C ARG A 109 -11.23 -4.37 -4.92
N ALA A 110 -11.91 -5.24 -4.18
CA ALA A 110 -12.37 -4.92 -2.83
C ALA A 110 -11.20 -4.71 -1.86
N ILE A 111 -10.21 -5.60 -1.90
CA ILE A 111 -8.96 -5.48 -1.13
C ILE A 111 -8.22 -4.20 -1.54
N HIS A 112 -8.10 -3.94 -2.85
CA HIS A 112 -7.48 -2.71 -3.36
C HIS A 112 -8.15 -1.46 -2.80
N ARG A 113 -9.49 -1.37 -2.88
CA ARG A 113 -10.25 -0.23 -2.35
C ARG A 113 -10.02 -0.02 -0.85
N TYR A 114 -9.97 -1.09 -0.08
CA TYR A 114 -9.65 -1.00 1.35
C TYR A 114 -8.25 -0.39 1.55
N LEU A 115 -7.23 -0.94 0.88
CA LEU A 115 -5.84 -0.49 1.03
C LEU A 115 -5.64 0.93 0.50
N PHE A 116 -6.29 1.28 -0.61
CA PHE A 116 -6.28 2.62 -1.19
C PHE A 116 -6.81 3.67 -0.20
N ASN A 117 -7.86 3.34 0.55
CA ASN A 117 -8.49 4.23 1.55
C ASN A 117 -7.87 4.11 2.95
N SER A 118 -6.87 3.24 3.14
CA SER A 118 -6.18 3.10 4.41
C SER A 118 -5.39 4.35 4.80
N ALA A 119 -5.09 4.51 6.09
CA ALA A 119 -4.35 5.66 6.60
C ALA A 119 -3.00 5.90 5.88
N PRO A 120 -2.18 4.87 5.54
CA PRO A 120 -0.98 5.06 4.73
C PRO A 120 -1.25 5.64 3.34
N GLY A 121 -2.26 5.12 2.62
CA GLY A 121 -2.63 5.60 1.29
C GLY A 121 -3.09 7.06 1.33
N CYS A 122 -3.98 7.39 2.27
CA CYS A 122 -4.44 8.75 2.52
C CYS A 122 -3.28 9.70 2.87
N ALA A 123 -2.36 9.28 3.74
CA ALA A 123 -1.22 10.11 4.13
C ALA A 123 -0.29 10.45 2.95
N VAL A 124 -0.06 9.51 2.03
CA VAL A 124 0.74 9.78 0.82
C VAL A 124 0.06 10.81 -0.08
N ARG A 125 -1.23 10.65 -0.36
CA ARG A 125 -2.00 11.61 -1.15
C ARG A 125 -2.06 13.00 -0.50
N ASN A 126 -2.29 13.05 0.82
CA ASN A 126 -2.30 14.32 1.55
C ASN A 126 -0.97 15.07 1.45
N ARG A 127 0.17 14.37 1.56
CA ARG A 127 1.49 15.00 1.40
C ARG A 127 1.71 15.52 -0.01
N ARG A 128 1.31 14.75 -1.03
CA ARG A 128 1.33 15.21 -2.43
C ARG A 128 0.54 16.51 -2.59
N ASP A 129 -0.69 16.54 -2.08
CA ASP A 129 -1.58 17.69 -2.23
C ASP A 129 -1.06 18.92 -1.47
N MET A 130 -0.45 18.74 -0.30
CA MET A 130 0.21 19.82 0.43
C MET A 130 1.38 20.40 -0.35
N ILE A 131 2.26 19.55 -0.88
CA ILE A 131 3.43 20.00 -1.65
C ILE A 131 2.99 20.71 -2.94
N ALA A 132 2.02 20.16 -3.66
CA ALA A 132 1.47 20.78 -4.87
C ALA A 132 0.95 22.19 -4.58
N LYS A 133 0.16 22.35 -3.50
CA LYS A 133 -0.34 23.67 -3.07
C LYS A 133 0.76 24.68 -2.78
N GLU A 134 1.86 24.26 -2.14
CA GLU A 134 2.98 25.17 -1.87
C GLU A 134 3.73 25.53 -3.16
N ILE A 135 3.88 24.60 -4.11
CA ILE A 135 4.45 24.88 -5.43
C ILE A 135 3.58 25.89 -6.19
N ASP A 136 2.27 25.68 -6.24
CA ASP A 136 1.33 26.56 -6.94
C ASP A 136 1.37 27.98 -6.35
N LYS A 137 1.36 28.12 -5.01
CA LYS A 137 1.51 29.43 -4.33
C LYS A 137 2.77 30.16 -4.75
N ILE A 138 3.90 29.46 -4.80
CA ILE A 138 5.18 30.05 -5.19
C ILE A 138 5.13 30.44 -6.67
N ALA A 139 4.66 29.56 -7.55
CA ALA A 139 4.51 29.83 -8.97
C ALA A 139 3.63 31.07 -9.24
N ASP A 140 2.49 31.18 -8.55
CA ASP A 140 1.57 32.32 -8.64
C ASP A 140 2.22 33.63 -8.15
N SER A 141 3.05 33.55 -7.09
CA SER A 141 3.81 34.71 -6.60
C SER A 141 4.84 35.24 -7.61
N TYR A 142 5.30 34.38 -8.54
CA TYR A 142 6.17 34.75 -9.65
C TYR A 142 5.41 35.05 -10.95
N ALA A 143 4.16 34.57 -11.10
CA ALA A 143 3.35 34.73 -12.31
C ALA A 143 2.79 36.16 -12.50
N TYR A 144 2.83 37.02 -11.47
CA TYR A 144 2.51 38.45 -11.62
C TYR A 144 3.75 39.32 -11.38
N CYS A 145 4.48 39.62 -12.46
CA CYS A 145 5.44 40.72 -12.50
C CYS A 145 5.38 41.40 -13.88
N PRO A 146 4.75 42.58 -14.02
CA PRO A 146 4.61 43.27 -15.30
C PRO A 146 5.94 43.61 -15.98
N SER A 147 7.05 43.61 -15.23
CA SER A 147 8.39 43.98 -15.72
C SER A 147 9.28 42.80 -16.09
N ARG A 148 8.76 41.57 -16.14
CA ARG A 148 9.57 40.34 -16.26
C ARG A 148 9.37 39.54 -17.55
N VAL A 149 8.90 40.20 -18.62
CA VAL A 149 8.69 39.58 -19.94
C VAL A 149 9.98 39.55 -20.80
N ASP A 150 11.08 40.18 -20.39
CA ASP A 150 12.19 40.52 -21.31
C ASP A 150 13.56 39.85 -21.07
N THR A 151 13.69 38.77 -20.29
CA THR A 151 15.03 38.20 -19.98
C THR A 151 15.26 36.73 -20.29
N PHE A 152 14.55 36.17 -21.27
CA PHE A 152 14.91 34.88 -21.88
C PHE A 152 15.58 35.03 -23.25
N GLU A 153 16.40 36.07 -23.47
CA GLU A 153 17.37 36.08 -24.55
C GLU A 153 18.82 36.00 -24.02
N LYS A 154 19.47 34.90 -24.44
CA LYS A 154 20.92 34.71 -24.58
C LYS A 154 21.75 34.67 -23.30
N ARG A 155 22.03 33.44 -22.85
CA ARG A 155 23.37 33.10 -22.37
C ARG A 155 23.90 31.89 -23.15
N CYS A 156 24.80 32.19 -24.10
CA CYS A 156 25.90 31.31 -24.46
C CYS A 156 26.84 31.14 -23.26
#